data_AF-A0ABD3AGF1-F1
#
_entry.id   AF-A0ABD3AGF1-F1
#
_cell.length_a   1.000
_cell.length_b   1.000
_cell.length_c   1.000
_cell.angle_alpha   90.00
_cell.angle_beta   90.00
_cell.angle_gamma   90.00
#
_symmetry.space_group_name_H-M   'P 1'
#
loop_
_entity.id
_entity.type
_entity.pdbx_description
1 polymer ?
#
loop_
_entity_poly.entity_id
_entity_poly.type
_entity_poly.pdbx_seq_one_letter_code
_entity_poly.pdbx_strand_id
1 'polypeptide(L)'
;MGCLVSTPKDTGGIRRRPGNIGEVSVFVPGLRIPKPVDFSQALGDCLSKSLVERLSALRTRIVVMAGQEAPTITRTRRRTATQHGGSTLADLLQALEDYLPVLLGLVKDGSPLQHKVQFVWINQEDDNEETAMFSAWYEVLSVLHLMAMLSLSQANLLLLPRISADGYQPKVSEENRRTCIDVFLKAAGYLDCAVRQVLPQFPSELRRKLPVDLAEGVLRALCLQALGQGVDIQLGLAIDSTKATLAVKRRLACEMVKYWQQAQDNIMNLPLSNGWGEKHRLFTKWKYIEAKAAAYYYHGLILDEGNTEKSHGMAVAALQAADEYLKESKKACEAFNLAVPLSRNPPLWGTTKFLSEKIPKDTSSKVRINRDLYSYEKIIETAPTLPDFALALKPEEYQLSIVDASWNEENTNKG
;
A
#
# COMPACT_ATOMS: atom_id res chain seq x y z
N MET A 1 36.92 -25.04 35.56
CA MET A 1 37.35 -23.96 34.64
C MET A 1 36.79 -24.29 33.26
N GLY A 2 35.97 -23.50 32.58
CA GLY A 2 35.40 -22.19 32.85
C GLY A 2 33.98 -22.13 32.28
N CYS A 3 33.11 -21.44 33.01
CA CYS A 3 31.74 -21.14 32.61
C CYS A 3 31.79 -19.83 31.81
N LEU A 4 31.45 -19.87 30.52
CA LEU A 4 31.25 -18.65 29.72
C LEU A 4 29.81 -18.19 29.93
N VAL A 5 29.65 -17.34 30.94
CA VAL A 5 28.46 -16.53 31.17
C VAL A 5 28.40 -15.50 30.03
N SER A 6 27.49 -15.69 29.07
CA SER A 6 27.10 -14.63 28.16
C SER A 6 26.22 -13.64 28.93
N THR A 7 26.73 -12.42 29.07
CA THR A 7 26.01 -11.29 29.66
C THR A 7 24.73 -10.99 28.86
N PRO A 8 23.57 -10.78 29.51
CA PRO A 8 22.43 -10.17 28.86
C PRO A 8 22.74 -8.68 28.70
N LYS A 9 22.78 -8.18 27.46
CA LYS A 9 22.78 -6.73 27.24
C LYS A 9 21.39 -6.21 27.58
N ASP A 10 21.37 -5.48 28.68
CA ASP A 10 20.28 -4.73 29.25
C ASP A 10 19.69 -3.69 28.28
N THR A 11 18.35 -3.62 28.33
CA THR A 11 17.47 -2.45 28.36
C THR A 11 17.84 -1.17 27.56
N GLY A 12 17.01 -0.84 26.55
CA GLY A 12 16.98 0.49 25.91
C GLY A 12 16.41 0.46 24.49
N GLY A 13 15.16 0.90 24.32
CA GLY A 13 14.47 0.93 23.04
C GLY A 13 15.16 1.84 22.02
N ILE A 14 15.63 1.25 20.92
CA ILE A 14 15.81 1.93 19.62
C ILE A 14 15.48 0.87 18.57
N ARG A 15 14.33 0.99 17.92
CA ARG A 15 14.01 0.15 16.77
C ARG A 15 15.04 0.46 15.69
N ARG A 16 15.93 -0.49 15.40
CA ARG A 16 16.80 -0.38 14.21
C ARG A 16 15.89 -0.42 12.99
N ARG A 17 15.54 0.75 12.45
CA ARG A 17 14.91 0.85 11.13
C ARG A 17 15.75 0.02 10.17
N PRO A 18 15.13 -0.86 9.37
CA PRO A 18 15.88 -1.79 8.55
C PRO A 18 16.74 -1.01 7.57
N GLY A 19 18.03 -1.32 7.46
CA GLY A 19 18.89 -0.65 6.47
C GLY A 19 18.49 -0.98 5.03
N ASN A 20 17.78 -2.09 4.82
CA ASN A 20 17.37 -2.60 3.52
C ASN A 20 16.06 -3.40 3.64
N ILE A 21 15.15 -3.24 2.67
CA ILE A 21 13.83 -3.90 2.58
C ILE A 21 13.72 -4.90 1.42
N GLY A 22 14.78 -5.08 0.63
CA GLY A 22 14.88 -6.08 -0.41
C GLY A 22 14.12 -5.72 -1.68
N GLU A 23 13.49 -6.73 -2.30
CA GLU A 23 12.75 -6.58 -3.56
C GLU A 23 11.34 -6.03 -3.30
N VAL A 24 10.98 -4.99 -4.06
CA VAL A 24 9.71 -4.29 -3.90
C VAL A 24 8.98 -4.23 -5.23
N SER A 25 7.87 -4.97 -5.33
CA SER A 25 6.83 -4.78 -6.36
C SER A 25 5.73 -3.85 -5.85
N VAL A 26 5.38 -3.96 -4.57
CA VAL A 26 4.39 -3.13 -3.86
C VAL A 26 5.07 -2.57 -2.62
N PHE A 27 5.15 -1.24 -2.53
CA PHE A 27 5.75 -0.59 -1.37
C PHE A 27 4.75 -0.51 -0.21
N VAL A 28 5.25 -0.82 0.99
CA VAL A 28 4.51 -0.69 2.26
C VAL A 28 5.40 0.11 3.20
N PRO A 29 4.93 1.25 3.74
CA PRO A 29 5.71 2.09 4.66
C PRO A 29 5.78 1.48 6.07
N GLY A 30 6.22 0.22 6.18
CA GLY A 30 6.33 -0.53 7.43
C GLY A 30 4.99 -0.95 8.06
N LEU A 31 5.07 -1.68 9.17
CA LEU A 31 3.89 -2.06 9.97
C LEU A 31 3.91 -1.36 11.32
N ARG A 32 2.81 -0.68 11.67
CA ARG A 32 2.57 -0.21 13.04
C ARG A 32 2.57 -1.40 14.00
N ILE A 33 3.19 -1.25 15.16
CA ILE A 33 3.33 -2.32 16.16
C ILE A 33 2.61 -1.91 17.44
N PRO A 34 1.60 -2.64 17.92
CA PRO A 34 0.94 -2.32 19.17
C PRO A 34 1.85 -2.70 20.36
N LYS A 35 1.82 -1.91 21.42
CA LYS A 35 2.44 -2.25 22.72
C LYS A 35 1.43 -2.97 23.62
N PRO A 36 1.86 -3.77 24.61
CA PRO A 36 0.97 -4.37 25.61
C PRO A 36 0.07 -3.33 26.29
N VAL A 37 -1.15 -3.74 26.67
CA VAL A 37 -2.13 -2.94 27.41
C VAL A 37 -2.68 -3.80 28.54
N ASP A 38 -2.79 -3.23 29.73
CA ASP A 38 -3.44 -3.86 30.87
C ASP A 38 -4.92 -3.43 30.90
N PHE A 39 -5.79 -4.26 30.31
CA PHE A 39 -7.23 -4.01 30.33
C PHE A 39 -7.85 -4.24 31.71
N SER A 40 -7.26 -5.10 32.55
CA SER A 40 -7.78 -5.35 33.91
C SER A 40 -7.67 -4.09 34.74
N GLN A 41 -6.56 -3.36 34.64
CA GLN A 41 -6.39 -2.09 35.32
C GLN A 41 -7.38 -1.01 34.84
N ALA A 42 -7.65 -0.95 33.53
CA ALA A 42 -8.46 0.13 32.95
C ALA A 42 -9.97 -0.15 32.94
N LEU A 43 -10.37 -1.42 32.87
CA LEU A 43 -11.75 -1.86 32.62
C LEU A 43 -12.29 -2.85 33.65
N GLY A 44 -11.48 -3.35 34.58
CA GLY A 44 -11.87 -4.40 35.54
C GLY A 44 -13.06 -4.04 36.41
N ASP A 45 -13.26 -2.75 36.72
CA ASP A 45 -14.41 -2.27 37.49
C ASP A 45 -15.64 -1.95 36.61
N CYS A 46 -15.49 -2.01 35.29
CA CYS A 46 -16.50 -1.56 34.33
C CYS A 46 -17.14 -2.70 33.54
N LEU A 47 -16.41 -3.81 33.35
CA LEU A 47 -16.77 -4.95 32.51
C LEU A 47 -16.58 -6.26 33.28
N SER A 48 -17.28 -7.31 32.87
CA SER A 48 -17.07 -8.66 33.40
C SER A 48 -15.64 -9.15 33.14
N LYS A 49 -15.19 -10.02 34.06
CA LYS A 49 -13.87 -10.64 34.00
C LYS A 49 -13.63 -11.38 32.68
N SER A 50 -14.63 -12.10 32.17
CA SER A 50 -14.52 -12.86 30.92
C SER A 50 -14.28 -11.96 29.71
N LEU A 51 -14.95 -10.80 29.63
CA LEU A 51 -14.79 -9.86 28.53
C LEU A 51 -13.42 -9.17 28.58
N VAL A 52 -12.96 -8.77 29.76
CA VAL A 52 -11.61 -8.21 29.98
C VAL A 52 -10.53 -9.22 29.61
N GLU A 53 -10.66 -10.48 30.03
CA GLU A 53 -9.73 -11.57 29.68
C GLU A 53 -9.70 -11.81 28.17
N ARG A 54 -10.86 -11.80 27.51
CA ARG A 54 -10.95 -11.97 26.05
C ARG A 54 -10.28 -10.84 25.28
N LEU A 55 -10.55 -9.57 25.63
CA LEU A 55 -9.87 -8.40 25.05
C LEU A 55 -8.34 -8.50 25.24
N SER A 56 -7.91 -8.88 26.44
CA SER A 56 -6.50 -9.04 26.78
C SER A 56 -5.83 -10.12 25.96
N ALA A 57 -6.46 -11.30 25.82
CA ALA A 57 -5.92 -12.42 25.07
C ALA A 57 -5.78 -12.10 23.58
N LEU A 58 -6.83 -11.56 22.96
CA LEU A 58 -6.84 -11.20 21.53
C LEU A 58 -5.78 -10.15 21.22
N ARG A 59 -5.72 -9.08 22.04
CA ARG A 59 -4.73 -8.03 21.82
C ARG A 59 -3.30 -8.50 22.10
N THR A 60 -3.08 -9.34 23.11
CA THR A 60 -1.76 -9.93 23.38
C THR A 60 -1.27 -10.78 22.20
N ARG A 61 -2.15 -11.58 21.59
CA ARG A 61 -1.84 -12.34 20.38
C ARG A 61 -1.37 -11.42 19.25
N ILE A 62 -2.08 -10.32 19.00
CA ILE A 62 -1.70 -9.31 17.98
C ILE A 62 -0.34 -8.69 18.31
N VAL A 63 -0.09 -8.26 19.56
CA VAL A 63 1.19 -7.66 19.97
C VAL A 63 2.36 -8.60 19.70
N VAL A 64 2.22 -9.88 20.07
CA VAL A 64 3.25 -10.90 19.83
C VAL A 64 3.49 -11.09 18.33
N MET A 65 2.43 -11.28 17.55
CA MET A 65 2.52 -11.56 16.12
C MET A 65 3.05 -10.34 15.35
N ALA A 66 2.54 -9.14 15.59
CA ALA A 66 3.02 -7.90 14.96
C ALA A 66 4.49 -7.61 15.33
N GLY A 67 4.90 -7.89 16.57
CA GLY A 67 6.28 -7.77 17.01
C GLY A 67 7.24 -8.74 16.30
N GLN A 68 6.74 -9.90 15.87
CA GLN A 68 7.51 -10.89 15.09
C GLN A 68 7.53 -10.57 13.59
N GLU A 69 6.42 -10.12 13.02
CA GLU A 69 6.26 -9.86 11.58
C GLU A 69 6.86 -8.53 11.12
N ALA A 70 6.72 -7.47 11.92
CA ALA A 70 7.19 -6.14 11.52
C ALA A 70 8.72 -6.06 11.26
N PRO A 71 9.60 -6.75 12.02
CA PRO A 71 11.04 -6.80 11.73
C PRO A 71 11.42 -7.78 10.60
N THR A 72 10.53 -8.69 10.20
CA THR A 72 10.83 -9.76 9.24
C THR A 72 10.33 -9.47 7.83
N ILE A 73 9.36 -8.56 7.65
CA ILE A 73 8.90 -8.12 6.32
C ILE A 73 10.04 -7.64 5.42
N THR A 74 11.10 -7.08 6.02
CA THR A 74 12.26 -6.57 5.28
C THR A 74 13.32 -7.64 5.01
N ARG A 75 13.23 -8.79 5.69
CA ARG A 75 14.08 -9.94 5.43
C ARG A 75 13.46 -10.75 4.30
N THR A 76 13.95 -10.52 3.10
CA THR A 76 13.77 -11.36 1.90
C THR A 76 14.22 -12.83 2.07
N ARG A 77 14.51 -13.30 3.29
CA ARG A 77 14.63 -14.72 3.59
C ARG A 77 13.23 -15.34 3.49
N ARG A 78 12.93 -15.79 2.26
CA ARG A 78 11.83 -16.68 1.90
C ARG A 78 11.75 -17.81 2.94
N ARG A 79 10.91 -17.65 3.96
CA ARG A 79 10.59 -18.75 4.86
C ARG A 79 9.65 -19.68 4.11
N THR A 80 10.06 -20.94 3.98
CA THR A 80 9.14 -22.05 3.80
C THR A 80 8.04 -21.95 4.84
N ALA A 81 6.82 -22.31 4.42
CA ALA A 81 5.64 -22.34 5.28
C ALA A 81 5.99 -22.90 6.68
N THR A 82 5.32 -22.37 7.71
CA THR A 82 5.36 -22.99 9.04
C THR A 82 5.02 -24.48 8.91
N GLN A 83 5.32 -25.31 9.92
CA GLN A 83 5.04 -26.76 9.90
C GLN A 83 3.56 -27.12 9.59
N HIS A 84 2.66 -26.13 9.48
CA HIS A 84 1.24 -26.25 9.16
C HIS A 84 0.82 -25.55 7.85
N GLY A 85 1.75 -25.13 6.99
CA GLY A 85 1.39 -24.61 5.66
C GLY A 85 0.84 -23.17 5.61
N GLY A 86 0.69 -22.48 6.75
CA GLY A 86 0.09 -21.14 6.87
C GLY A 86 1.07 -19.98 6.65
N SER A 87 0.53 -18.81 6.25
CA SER A 87 1.26 -17.54 6.14
C SER A 87 1.10 -16.73 7.43
N THR A 88 2.22 -16.33 8.05
CA THR A 88 2.22 -15.54 9.28
C THR A 88 1.51 -14.19 9.14
N LEU A 89 1.53 -13.59 7.94
CA LEU A 89 0.77 -12.37 7.63
C LEU A 89 -0.74 -12.64 7.63
N ALA A 90 -1.17 -13.78 7.09
CA ALA A 90 -2.59 -14.18 7.08
C ALA A 90 -3.07 -14.49 8.50
N ASP A 91 -2.25 -15.17 9.31
CA ASP A 91 -2.57 -15.46 10.70
C ASP A 91 -2.72 -14.17 11.53
N LEU A 92 -1.88 -13.16 11.29
CA LEU A 92 -1.97 -11.86 11.95
C LEU A 92 -3.20 -11.07 11.47
N LEU A 93 -3.51 -11.11 10.17
CA LEU A 93 -4.72 -10.50 9.64
C LEU A 93 -5.96 -11.12 10.28
N GLN A 94 -6.01 -12.45 10.40
CA GLN A 94 -7.10 -13.14 11.08
C GLN A 94 -7.20 -12.73 12.56
N ALA A 95 -6.07 -12.62 13.27
CA ALA A 95 -6.09 -12.17 14.67
C ALA A 95 -6.66 -10.75 14.83
N LEU A 96 -6.44 -9.86 13.85
CA LEU A 96 -7.04 -8.52 13.82
C LEU A 96 -8.55 -8.58 13.52
N GLU A 97 -8.97 -9.44 12.58
CA GLU A 97 -10.38 -9.69 12.26
C GLU A 97 -11.14 -10.28 13.47
N ASP A 98 -10.50 -11.15 14.26
CA ASP A 98 -11.07 -11.70 15.50
C ASP A 98 -11.18 -10.66 16.63
N TYR A 99 -10.24 -9.71 16.67
CA TYR A 99 -10.17 -8.68 17.71
C TYR A 99 -11.17 -7.53 17.51
N LEU A 100 -11.34 -7.11 16.25
CA LEU A 100 -12.11 -5.92 15.91
C LEU A 100 -13.57 -5.95 16.43
N PRO A 101 -14.36 -7.03 16.30
CA PRO A 101 -15.72 -7.11 16.85
C PRO A 101 -15.79 -6.91 18.37
N VAL A 102 -14.78 -7.40 19.10
CA VAL A 102 -14.73 -7.28 20.56
C VAL A 102 -14.30 -5.87 20.96
N LEU A 103 -13.33 -5.28 20.24
CA LEU A 103 -12.89 -3.90 20.42
C LEU A 103 -14.03 -2.89 20.17
N LEU A 104 -14.86 -3.13 19.16
CA LEU A 104 -15.95 -2.22 18.80
C LEU A 104 -16.99 -2.05 19.90
N GLY A 105 -17.10 -2.98 20.84
CA GLY A 105 -17.98 -2.79 22.00
C GLY A 105 -17.52 -1.67 22.95
N LEU A 106 -16.23 -1.29 22.96
CA LEU A 106 -15.74 -0.14 23.72
C LEU A 106 -16.25 1.20 23.16
N VAL A 107 -16.59 1.26 21.87
CA VAL A 107 -17.11 2.47 21.20
C VAL A 107 -18.60 2.43 20.93
N LYS A 108 -19.26 1.31 21.24
CA LYS A 108 -20.69 1.08 21.00
C LYS A 108 -21.52 2.19 21.65
N ASP A 109 -22.44 2.74 20.87
CA ASP A 109 -23.42 3.76 21.30
C ASP A 109 -22.79 4.99 22.01
N GLY A 110 -21.55 5.34 21.66
CA GLY A 110 -20.84 6.47 22.28
C GLY A 110 -20.40 6.21 23.73
N SER A 111 -20.28 4.95 24.13
CA SER A 111 -19.90 4.53 25.48
C SER A 111 -18.70 5.31 26.05
N PRO A 112 -18.73 5.73 27.34
CA PRO A 112 -17.58 6.36 28.00
C PRO A 112 -16.33 5.47 28.03
N LEU A 113 -16.50 4.15 27.83
CA LEU A 113 -15.40 3.19 27.74
C LEU A 113 -14.42 3.51 26.61
N GLN A 114 -14.88 4.23 25.57
CA GLN A 114 -14.05 4.63 24.45
C GLN A 114 -12.85 5.49 24.86
N HIS A 115 -12.86 6.08 26.07
CA HIS A 115 -11.78 6.92 26.61
C HIS A 115 -11.08 6.31 27.84
N LYS A 116 -11.42 5.08 28.25
CA LYS A 116 -10.88 4.47 29.48
C LYS A 116 -9.50 3.85 29.32
N VAL A 117 -9.16 3.39 28.11
CA VAL A 117 -7.93 2.66 27.83
C VAL A 117 -6.98 3.54 27.03
N GLN A 118 -5.73 3.61 27.48
CA GLN A 118 -4.65 4.20 26.69
C GLN A 118 -4.08 3.13 25.76
N PHE A 119 -4.17 3.38 24.46
CA PHE A 119 -3.57 2.53 23.44
C PHE A 119 -2.26 3.14 22.96
N VAL A 120 -1.21 2.33 22.89
CA VAL A 120 0.12 2.75 22.46
C VAL A 120 0.55 1.93 21.24
N TRP A 121 0.99 2.64 20.20
CA TRP A 121 1.47 2.06 18.95
C TRP A 121 2.80 2.68 18.55
N ILE A 122 3.68 1.85 17.97
CA ILE A 122 4.90 2.30 17.30
C ILE A 122 4.54 2.79 15.89
N ASN A 123 4.79 4.06 15.61
CA ASN A 123 4.53 4.69 14.32
C ASN A 123 5.59 4.30 13.27
N GLN A 124 5.28 4.44 11.99
CA GLN A 124 6.22 4.09 10.91
C GLN A 124 6.76 5.28 10.13
N GLU A 125 5.90 6.21 9.73
CA GLU A 125 6.25 7.34 8.86
C GLU A 125 6.44 8.66 9.62
N ASP A 126 6.16 8.65 10.92
CA ASP A 126 6.33 9.79 11.84
C ASP A 126 7.75 9.86 12.39
N ASP A 127 8.22 11.06 12.72
CA ASP A 127 9.44 11.27 13.50
C ASP A 127 9.25 10.80 14.94
N ASN A 128 8.04 10.96 15.49
CA ASN A 128 7.68 10.38 16.78
C ASN A 128 7.63 8.85 16.67
N GLU A 129 8.45 8.15 17.44
CA GLU A 129 8.52 6.69 17.37
C GLU A 129 7.24 6.01 17.84
N GLU A 130 6.52 6.61 18.78
CA GLU A 130 5.33 6.02 19.39
C GLU A 130 4.25 7.07 19.63
N THR A 131 2.98 6.68 19.47
CA THR A 131 1.83 7.50 19.84
C THR A 131 0.93 6.77 20.81
N ALA A 132 0.61 7.44 21.92
CA ALA A 132 -0.25 6.96 23.00
C ALA A 132 -1.53 7.81 23.10
N MET A 133 -2.71 7.19 23.04
CA MET A 133 -3.99 7.92 23.07
C MET A 133 -5.06 7.18 23.88
N PHE A 134 -5.82 7.92 24.69
CA PHE A 134 -7.02 7.44 25.40
C PHE A 134 -8.23 7.42 24.46
N SER A 135 -8.20 6.53 23.47
CA SER A 135 -9.25 6.44 22.45
C SER A 135 -9.33 5.04 21.85
N ALA A 136 -10.48 4.37 22.03
CA ALA A 136 -10.76 3.11 21.35
C ALA A 136 -10.93 3.30 19.84
N TRP A 137 -11.39 4.47 19.37
CA TRP A 137 -11.38 4.79 17.94
C TRP A 137 -9.96 4.88 17.36
N TYR A 138 -8.97 5.31 18.15
CA TYR A 138 -7.55 5.26 17.74
C TYR A 138 -7.03 3.82 17.62
N GLU A 139 -7.46 2.91 18.49
CA GLU A 139 -7.16 1.49 18.35
C GLU A 139 -7.82 0.92 17.08
N VAL A 140 -9.11 1.19 16.85
CA VAL A 140 -9.84 0.74 15.65
C VAL A 140 -9.15 1.25 14.37
N LEU A 141 -8.78 2.53 14.34
CA LEU A 141 -8.07 3.13 13.22
C LEU A 141 -6.71 2.46 12.97
N SER A 142 -5.95 2.20 14.03
CA SER A 142 -4.65 1.53 13.95
C SER A 142 -4.77 0.08 13.49
N VAL A 143 -5.82 -0.63 13.92
CA VAL A 143 -6.14 -1.99 13.47
C VAL A 143 -6.45 -2.01 11.97
N LEU A 144 -7.38 -1.17 11.48
CA LEU A 144 -7.72 -1.11 10.06
C LEU A 144 -6.51 -0.75 9.18
N HIS A 145 -5.70 0.21 9.63
CA HIS A 145 -4.46 0.56 8.95
C HIS A 145 -3.51 -0.65 8.87
N LEU A 146 -3.29 -1.37 9.99
CA LEU A 146 -2.43 -2.55 9.99
C LEU A 146 -2.98 -3.66 9.08
N MET A 147 -4.29 -3.90 9.08
CA MET A 147 -4.94 -4.85 8.17
C MET A 147 -4.64 -4.53 6.70
N ALA A 148 -4.75 -3.25 6.31
CA ALA A 148 -4.40 -2.80 4.96
C ALA A 148 -2.92 -3.01 4.63
N MET A 149 -2.01 -2.70 5.56
CA MET A 149 -0.57 -2.86 5.33
C MET A 149 -0.16 -4.33 5.20
N LEU A 150 -0.83 -5.23 5.92
CA LEU A 150 -0.65 -6.68 5.79
C LEU A 150 -1.13 -7.17 4.42
N SER A 151 -2.29 -6.70 3.95
CA SER A 151 -2.79 -7.01 2.61
C SER A 151 -1.83 -6.52 1.52
N LEU A 152 -1.33 -5.29 1.60
CA LEU A 152 -0.34 -4.78 0.64
C LEU A 152 0.99 -5.57 0.70
N SER A 153 1.42 -5.99 1.89
CA SER A 153 2.60 -6.83 2.07
C SER A 153 2.42 -8.21 1.43
N GLN A 154 1.23 -8.80 1.56
CA GLN A 154 0.87 -10.05 0.90
C GLN A 154 0.86 -9.89 -0.64
N ALA A 155 0.34 -8.77 -1.15
CA ALA A 155 0.38 -8.45 -2.57
C ALA A 155 1.82 -8.32 -3.07
N ASN A 156 2.73 -7.70 -2.30
CA ASN A 156 4.15 -7.66 -2.66
C ASN A 156 4.70 -9.08 -2.85
N LEU A 157 4.47 -9.98 -1.90
CA LEU A 157 4.97 -11.37 -1.95
C LEU A 157 4.43 -12.18 -3.13
N LEU A 158 3.16 -11.97 -3.51
CA LEU A 158 2.55 -12.61 -4.66
C LEU A 158 3.15 -12.14 -5.99
N LEU A 159 3.58 -10.87 -6.04
CA LEU A 159 4.15 -10.21 -7.22
C LEU A 159 5.69 -10.27 -7.32
N LEU A 160 6.36 -10.96 -6.39
CA LEU A 160 7.79 -11.23 -6.52
C LEU A 160 8.01 -12.46 -7.42
N PRO A 161 8.76 -12.35 -8.54
CA PRO A 161 9.02 -13.47 -9.43
C PRO A 161 9.65 -14.67 -8.73
N ARG A 162 9.13 -15.87 -8.99
CA ARG A 162 9.66 -17.13 -8.45
C ARG A 162 10.46 -17.86 -9.54
N ILE A 163 11.60 -18.44 -9.16
CA ILE A 163 12.37 -19.33 -10.04
C ILE A 163 11.51 -20.58 -10.25
N SER A 164 11.15 -20.91 -11.49
CA SER A 164 10.41 -22.13 -11.79
C SER A 164 11.28 -23.35 -11.52
N ALA A 165 10.68 -24.45 -11.04
CA ALA A 165 11.37 -25.73 -10.84
C ALA A 165 12.09 -26.23 -12.13
N ASP A 166 11.60 -25.82 -13.30
CA ASP A 166 12.10 -26.23 -14.61
C ASP A 166 13.29 -25.38 -15.13
N GLY A 167 13.90 -24.52 -14.30
CA GLY A 167 15.09 -23.73 -14.67
C GLY A 167 14.85 -22.54 -15.61
N TYR A 168 13.60 -22.22 -15.95
CA TYR A 168 13.24 -21.02 -16.72
C TYR A 168 13.30 -19.71 -15.90
N GLN A 169 13.35 -18.59 -16.63
CA GLN A 169 13.36 -17.22 -16.10
C GLN A 169 12.27 -17.00 -15.03
N PRO A 170 12.56 -16.27 -13.94
CA PRO A 170 11.59 -15.97 -12.90
C PRO A 170 10.33 -15.31 -13.48
N LYS A 171 9.14 -15.80 -13.10
CA LYS A 171 7.85 -15.25 -13.54
C LYS A 171 6.89 -15.12 -12.36
N VAL A 172 5.94 -14.20 -12.52
CA VAL A 172 4.73 -14.10 -11.68
C VAL A 172 3.62 -14.83 -12.42
N SER A 173 2.94 -15.78 -11.75
CA SER A 173 1.85 -16.54 -12.37
C SER A 173 0.64 -15.64 -12.64
N GLU A 174 -0.15 -15.98 -13.66
CA GLU A 174 -1.39 -15.26 -13.95
C GLU A 174 -2.38 -15.35 -12.79
N GLU A 175 -2.43 -16.50 -12.10
CA GLU A 175 -3.22 -16.68 -10.88
C GLU A 175 -2.81 -15.68 -9.79
N ASN A 176 -1.52 -15.58 -9.46
CA ASN A 176 -1.05 -14.61 -8.47
C ASN A 176 -1.41 -13.18 -8.85
N ARG A 177 -1.37 -12.84 -10.16
CA ARG A 177 -1.76 -11.52 -10.65
C ARG A 177 -3.25 -11.26 -10.42
N ARG A 178 -4.12 -12.23 -10.72
CA ARG A 178 -5.56 -12.10 -10.45
C ARG A 178 -5.85 -11.98 -8.95
N THR A 179 -5.28 -12.88 -8.14
CA THR A 179 -5.41 -12.84 -6.68
C THR A 179 -4.94 -11.51 -6.09
N CYS A 180 -3.87 -10.91 -6.63
CA CYS A 180 -3.41 -9.60 -6.18
C CYS A 180 -4.43 -8.49 -6.38
N ILE A 181 -5.24 -8.54 -7.43
CA ILE A 181 -6.28 -7.51 -7.65
C ILE A 181 -7.25 -7.53 -6.47
N ASP A 182 -7.73 -8.71 -6.07
CA ASP A 182 -8.65 -8.84 -4.93
C ASP A 182 -7.99 -8.36 -3.63
N VAL A 183 -6.72 -8.70 -3.40
CA VAL A 183 -5.96 -8.24 -2.24
C VAL A 183 -5.82 -6.71 -2.21
N PHE A 184 -5.61 -6.06 -3.36
CA PHE A 184 -5.58 -4.60 -3.44
C PHE A 184 -6.95 -3.97 -3.16
N LEU A 185 -8.03 -4.57 -3.66
CA LEU A 185 -9.39 -4.10 -3.40
C LEU A 185 -9.73 -4.19 -1.91
N LYS A 186 -9.37 -5.30 -1.25
CA LYS A 186 -9.53 -5.50 0.20
C LYS A 186 -8.74 -4.47 1.00
N ALA A 187 -7.47 -4.25 0.65
CA ALA A 187 -6.62 -3.25 1.30
C ALA A 187 -7.21 -1.82 1.17
N ALA A 188 -7.68 -1.48 -0.03
CA ALA A 188 -8.35 -0.21 -0.28
C ALA A 188 -9.65 -0.09 0.54
N GLY A 189 -10.41 -1.18 0.69
CA GLY A 189 -11.63 -1.24 1.49
C GLY A 189 -11.40 -0.91 2.96
N TYR A 190 -10.37 -1.49 3.58
CA TYR A 190 -10.00 -1.16 4.97
C TYR A 190 -9.65 0.32 5.15
N LEU A 191 -8.88 0.89 4.21
CA LEU A 191 -8.47 2.29 4.26
C LEU A 191 -9.64 3.25 3.99
N ASP A 192 -10.52 2.91 3.06
CA ASP A 192 -11.73 3.70 2.78
C ASP A 192 -12.69 3.68 3.99
N CYS A 193 -12.86 2.53 4.63
CA CYS A 193 -13.61 2.41 5.89
C CYS A 193 -12.97 3.26 7.01
N ALA A 194 -11.64 3.20 7.17
CA ALA A 194 -10.92 4.04 8.12
C ALA A 194 -11.21 5.53 7.90
N VAL A 195 -11.16 5.99 6.65
CA VAL A 195 -11.42 7.40 6.30
C VAL A 195 -12.88 7.80 6.47
N ARG A 196 -13.82 6.96 6.01
CA ARG A 196 -15.26 7.32 5.95
C ARG A 196 -16.03 7.06 7.23
N GLN A 197 -15.67 6.03 7.99
CA GLN A 197 -16.43 5.59 9.15
C GLN A 197 -15.72 5.90 10.47
N VAL A 198 -14.38 5.82 10.49
CA VAL A 198 -13.59 5.91 11.74
C VAL A 198 -13.04 7.31 11.98
N LEU A 199 -12.39 7.94 11.01
CA LEU A 199 -11.86 9.31 11.18
C LEU A 199 -12.93 10.32 11.64
N PRO A 200 -14.19 10.30 11.15
CA PRO A 200 -15.22 11.24 11.60
C PRO A 200 -15.53 11.15 13.09
N GLN A 201 -15.25 10.02 13.74
CA GLN A 201 -15.49 9.80 15.16
C GLN A 201 -14.51 10.56 16.07
N PHE A 202 -13.43 11.09 15.52
CA PHE A 202 -12.44 11.87 16.27
C PHE A 202 -12.88 13.33 16.38
N PRO A 203 -12.88 13.90 17.60
CA PRO A 203 -12.89 15.35 17.77
C PRO A 203 -11.72 15.99 17.02
N SER A 204 -11.90 17.23 16.54
CA SER A 204 -10.88 17.95 15.75
C SER A 204 -9.53 18.05 16.47
N GLU A 205 -9.54 18.26 17.79
CA GLU A 205 -8.34 18.31 18.63
C GLU A 205 -7.60 16.97 18.66
N LEU A 206 -8.34 15.86 18.76
CA LEU A 206 -7.74 14.53 18.81
C LEU A 206 -7.23 14.10 17.44
N ARG A 207 -7.92 14.49 16.36
CA ARG A 207 -7.50 14.23 14.98
C ARG A 207 -6.16 14.89 14.65
N ARG A 208 -5.86 16.05 15.22
CA ARG A 208 -4.56 16.73 15.05
C ARG A 208 -3.40 16.06 15.80
N LYS A 209 -3.70 15.20 16.78
CA LYS A 209 -2.71 14.43 17.54
C LYS A 209 -2.43 13.06 16.92
N LEU A 210 -3.13 12.70 15.83
CA LEU A 210 -2.85 11.47 15.11
C LEU A 210 -1.42 11.55 14.53
N PRO A 211 -0.67 10.44 14.57
CA PRO A 211 0.62 10.36 13.92
C PRO A 211 0.45 10.45 12.39
N VAL A 212 1.50 10.88 11.69
CA VAL A 212 1.41 11.18 10.24
C VAL A 212 0.98 9.97 9.41
N ASP A 213 1.36 8.75 9.82
CA ASP A 213 0.95 7.50 9.16
C ASP A 213 -0.57 7.22 9.26
N LEU A 214 -1.28 7.90 10.16
CA LEU A 214 -2.75 7.88 10.27
C LEU A 214 -3.41 9.20 9.85
N ALA A 215 -2.65 10.13 9.26
CA ALA A 215 -3.23 11.34 8.70
C ALA A 215 -4.17 10.98 7.53
N GLU A 216 -5.26 11.72 7.38
CA GLU A 216 -6.28 11.45 6.35
C GLU A 216 -5.67 11.37 4.94
N GLY A 217 -4.72 12.27 4.62
CA GLY A 217 -4.01 12.26 3.35
C GLY A 217 -3.20 10.98 3.13
N VAL A 218 -2.48 10.47 4.14
CA VAL A 218 -1.75 9.20 4.03
C VAL A 218 -2.70 8.03 3.79
N LEU A 219 -3.80 7.95 4.54
CA LEU A 219 -4.80 6.89 4.40
C LEU A 219 -5.44 6.90 3.00
N ARG A 220 -5.81 8.08 2.49
CA ARG A 220 -6.33 8.25 1.13
C ARG A 220 -5.30 7.88 0.07
N ALA A 221 -4.04 8.29 0.24
CA ALA A 221 -2.99 7.96 -0.71
C ALA A 221 -2.68 6.47 -0.76
N LEU A 222 -2.64 5.78 0.37
CA LEU A 222 -2.47 4.32 0.42
C LEU A 222 -3.65 3.59 -0.24
N CYS A 223 -4.89 4.09 -0.05
CA CYS A 223 -6.08 3.56 -0.70
C CYS A 223 -5.98 3.69 -2.22
N LEU A 224 -5.62 4.88 -2.71
CA LEU A 224 -5.43 5.16 -4.13
C LEU A 224 -4.23 4.40 -4.73
N GLN A 225 -3.15 4.23 -3.97
CA GLN A 225 -2.00 3.39 -4.33
C GLN A 225 -2.43 1.94 -4.55
N ALA A 226 -3.24 1.36 -3.67
CA ALA A 226 -3.74 0.00 -3.83
C ALA A 226 -4.55 -0.14 -5.14
N LEU A 227 -5.48 0.80 -5.40
CA LEU A 227 -6.28 0.80 -6.63
C LEU A 227 -5.41 1.02 -7.88
N GLY A 228 -4.45 1.95 -7.84
CA GLY A 228 -3.51 2.21 -8.93
C GLY A 228 -2.63 1.02 -9.27
N GLN A 229 -2.19 0.26 -8.26
CA GLN A 229 -1.50 -1.03 -8.44
C GLN A 229 -2.44 -2.08 -9.05
N GLY A 230 -3.70 -2.17 -8.60
CA GLY A 230 -4.69 -3.06 -9.20
C GLY A 230 -4.89 -2.81 -10.69
N VAL A 231 -4.98 -1.54 -11.12
CA VAL A 231 -5.09 -1.19 -12.54
C VAL A 231 -3.80 -1.51 -13.31
N ASP A 232 -2.62 -1.35 -12.72
CA ASP A 232 -1.35 -1.77 -13.35
C ASP A 232 -1.36 -3.27 -13.68
N ILE A 233 -1.85 -4.10 -12.75
CA ILE A 233 -2.01 -5.54 -12.99
C ILE A 233 -3.02 -5.82 -14.10
N GLN A 234 -4.16 -5.13 -14.12
CA GLN A 234 -5.15 -5.25 -15.19
C GLN A 234 -4.58 -4.83 -16.55
N LEU A 235 -3.79 -3.76 -16.62
CA LEU A 235 -3.11 -3.32 -17.83
C LEU A 235 -2.14 -4.39 -18.33
N GLY A 236 -1.34 -4.96 -17.42
CA GLY A 236 -0.48 -6.09 -17.75
C GLY A 236 -1.28 -7.26 -18.32
N LEU A 237 -2.44 -7.60 -17.77
CA LEU A 237 -3.26 -8.73 -18.24
C LEU A 237 -3.85 -8.42 -19.63
N ALA A 238 -4.21 -7.16 -19.86
CA ALA A 238 -4.65 -6.68 -21.16
C ALA A 238 -3.51 -6.72 -22.19
N ILE A 239 -2.26 -6.41 -21.81
CA ILE A 239 -1.09 -6.53 -22.67
C ILE A 239 -0.92 -7.95 -23.20
N ASP A 240 -1.04 -8.94 -22.32
CA ASP A 240 -0.86 -10.36 -22.64
C ASP A 240 -2.07 -10.95 -23.40
N SER A 241 -3.20 -10.26 -23.41
CA SER A 241 -4.43 -10.71 -24.06
C SER A 241 -4.54 -10.25 -25.51
N THR A 242 -4.73 -11.20 -26.43
CA THR A 242 -5.02 -10.92 -27.85
C THR A 242 -6.40 -10.30 -28.05
N LYS A 243 -7.31 -10.40 -27.07
CA LYS A 243 -8.67 -9.85 -27.13
C LYS A 243 -8.74 -8.39 -26.69
N ALA A 244 -7.73 -7.89 -25.96
CA ALA A 244 -7.75 -6.53 -25.44
C ALA A 244 -7.29 -5.52 -26.49
N THR A 245 -8.19 -4.60 -26.86
CA THR A 245 -7.91 -3.55 -27.85
C THR A 245 -6.95 -2.49 -27.30
N LEU A 246 -6.35 -1.70 -28.18
CA LEU A 246 -5.54 -0.53 -27.79
C LEU A 246 -6.36 0.47 -26.97
N ALA A 247 -7.65 0.64 -27.27
CA ALA A 247 -8.54 1.52 -26.51
C ALA A 247 -8.68 1.08 -25.05
N VAL A 248 -8.77 -0.23 -24.79
CA VAL A 248 -8.80 -0.78 -23.42
C VAL A 248 -7.48 -0.50 -22.69
N LYS A 249 -6.34 -0.75 -23.35
CA LYS A 249 -5.00 -0.51 -22.78
C LYS A 249 -4.77 0.97 -22.45
N ARG A 250 -5.18 1.87 -23.37
CA ARG A 250 -5.14 3.32 -23.17
C ARG A 250 -6.00 3.76 -21.98
N ARG A 251 -7.23 3.25 -21.89
CA ARG A 251 -8.13 3.54 -20.77
C ARG A 251 -7.49 3.18 -19.43
N LEU A 252 -7.02 1.94 -19.29
CA LEU A 252 -6.37 1.46 -18.05
C LEU A 252 -5.14 2.31 -17.70
N ALA A 253 -4.29 2.62 -18.67
CA ALA A 253 -3.12 3.47 -18.44
C ALA A 253 -3.49 4.90 -17.99
N CYS A 254 -4.55 5.49 -18.55
CA CYS A 254 -5.04 6.81 -18.13
C CYS A 254 -5.71 6.77 -16.74
N GLU A 255 -6.42 5.69 -16.40
CA GLU A 255 -6.93 5.48 -15.05
C GLU A 255 -5.79 5.39 -14.03
N MET A 256 -4.68 4.71 -14.36
CA MET A 256 -3.48 4.69 -13.49
C MET A 256 -2.95 6.10 -13.21
N VAL A 257 -2.83 6.95 -14.25
CA VAL A 257 -2.38 8.35 -14.08
C VAL A 257 -3.22 9.08 -13.05
N LYS A 258 -4.55 8.93 -13.12
CA LYS A 258 -5.47 9.56 -12.18
C LYS A 258 -5.30 9.05 -10.75
N TYR A 259 -5.22 7.73 -10.54
CA TYR A 259 -5.01 7.17 -9.21
C TYR A 259 -3.71 7.68 -8.56
N TRP A 260 -2.61 7.64 -9.31
CA TRP A 260 -1.30 8.03 -8.80
C TRP A 260 -1.15 9.53 -8.62
N GLN A 261 -1.76 10.36 -9.48
CA GLN A 261 -1.84 11.81 -9.27
C GLN A 261 -2.57 12.12 -7.96
N GLN A 262 -3.78 11.57 -7.77
CA GLN A 262 -4.54 11.80 -6.54
C GLN A 262 -3.79 11.29 -5.31
N ALA A 263 -3.11 10.14 -5.41
CA ALA A 263 -2.30 9.62 -4.32
C ALA A 263 -1.16 10.59 -3.97
N GLN A 264 -0.47 11.16 -4.97
CA GLN A 264 0.59 12.13 -4.77
C GLN A 264 0.07 13.42 -4.10
N ASP A 265 -1.05 13.95 -4.59
CA ASP A 265 -1.65 15.18 -4.08
C ASP A 265 -2.03 15.08 -2.59
N ASN A 266 -2.47 13.89 -2.17
CA ASN A 266 -2.85 13.63 -0.78
C ASN A 266 -1.65 13.61 0.19
N ILE A 267 -0.42 13.36 -0.26
CA ILE A 267 0.76 13.24 0.62
C ILE A 267 1.83 14.32 0.39
N MET A 268 1.78 15.06 -0.72
CA MET A 268 2.86 15.98 -1.10
C MET A 268 3.15 17.07 -0.04
N ASN A 269 2.10 17.53 0.66
CA ASN A 269 2.19 18.59 1.66
C ASN A 269 2.26 18.08 3.10
N LEU A 270 2.38 16.77 3.32
CA LEU A 270 2.46 16.19 4.66
C LEU A 270 3.91 16.13 5.17
N PRO A 271 4.12 16.21 6.50
CA PRO A 271 5.43 16.14 7.12
C PRO A 271 5.92 14.68 7.22
N LEU A 272 6.05 14.02 6.06
CA LEU A 272 6.65 12.68 5.94
C LEU A 272 8.18 12.79 5.96
N SER A 273 8.74 13.25 7.09
CA SER A 273 10.15 13.66 7.24
C SER A 273 11.10 12.51 7.57
N ASN A 274 10.57 11.36 7.96
CA ASN A 274 11.37 10.20 8.29
C ASN A 274 11.74 9.38 7.02
N GLY A 275 12.67 8.43 7.15
CA GLY A 275 13.11 7.63 5.99
C GLY A 275 11.99 6.84 5.29
N TRP A 276 11.01 6.32 6.03
CA TRP A 276 9.86 5.62 5.44
C TRP A 276 8.92 6.59 4.71
N GLY A 277 8.63 7.74 5.32
CA GLY A 277 7.77 8.76 4.75
C GLY A 277 8.36 9.37 3.46
N GLU A 278 9.66 9.66 3.44
CA GLU A 278 10.33 10.13 2.23
C GLU A 278 10.29 9.08 1.13
N LYS A 279 10.53 7.81 1.49
CA LYS A 279 10.47 6.69 0.55
C LYS A 279 9.05 6.48 -0.01
N HIS A 280 8.00 6.73 0.78
CA HIS A 280 6.61 6.72 0.33
C HIS A 280 6.35 7.80 -0.73
N ARG A 281 6.80 9.05 -0.49
CA ARG A 281 6.70 10.12 -1.50
C ARG A 281 7.40 9.77 -2.79
N LEU A 282 8.61 9.21 -2.70
CA LEU A 282 9.39 8.78 -3.86
C LEU A 282 8.69 7.66 -4.64
N PHE A 283 8.09 6.68 -3.95
CA PHE A 283 7.34 5.60 -4.59
C PHE A 283 6.14 6.11 -5.38
N THR A 284 5.31 6.95 -4.76
CA THR A 284 4.12 7.52 -5.40
C THR A 284 4.50 8.41 -6.59
N LYS A 285 5.56 9.21 -6.45
CA LYS A 285 6.12 10.00 -7.56
C LYS A 285 6.60 9.11 -8.71
N TRP A 286 7.38 8.08 -8.41
CA TRP A 286 7.88 7.14 -9.43
C TRP A 286 6.73 6.48 -10.18
N LYS A 287 5.76 5.89 -9.47
CA LYS A 287 4.62 5.21 -10.10
C LYS A 287 3.72 6.16 -10.89
N TYR A 288 3.58 7.40 -10.45
CA TYR A 288 2.87 8.42 -11.22
C TYR A 288 3.55 8.71 -12.57
N ILE A 289 4.87 8.91 -12.58
CA ILE A 289 5.63 9.16 -13.80
C ILE A 289 5.59 7.93 -14.73
N GLU A 290 5.70 6.71 -14.18
CA GLU A 290 5.56 5.47 -14.95
C GLU A 290 4.17 5.35 -15.60
N ALA A 291 3.11 5.70 -14.88
CA ALA A 291 1.74 5.71 -15.41
C ALA A 291 1.59 6.70 -16.57
N LYS A 292 2.24 7.87 -16.51
CA LYS A 292 2.25 8.82 -17.64
C LYS A 292 2.91 8.21 -18.87
N ALA A 293 4.06 7.55 -18.71
CA ALA A 293 4.74 6.88 -19.81
C ALA A 293 3.81 5.87 -20.50
N ALA A 294 3.10 5.06 -19.72
CA ALA A 294 2.11 4.10 -20.24
C ALA A 294 0.96 4.80 -20.98
N ALA A 295 0.38 5.86 -20.38
CA ALA A 295 -0.78 6.55 -20.92
C ALA A 295 -0.46 7.25 -22.24
N TYR A 296 0.65 7.99 -22.29
CA TYR A 296 1.11 8.66 -23.50
C TYR A 296 1.49 7.67 -24.60
N TYR A 297 2.10 6.54 -24.25
CA TYR A 297 2.42 5.51 -25.23
C TYR A 297 1.16 4.97 -25.92
N TYR A 298 0.18 4.48 -25.16
CA TYR A 298 -1.06 3.97 -25.76
C TYR A 298 -1.91 5.05 -26.40
N HIS A 299 -1.85 6.29 -25.92
CA HIS A 299 -2.51 7.41 -26.57
C HIS A 299 -1.89 7.73 -27.93
N GLY A 300 -0.55 7.75 -28.01
CA GLY A 300 0.19 7.91 -29.26
C GLY A 300 -0.13 6.83 -30.28
N LEU A 301 -0.20 5.56 -29.86
CA LEU A 301 -0.59 4.47 -30.74
C LEU A 301 -2.01 4.63 -31.31
N ILE A 302 -2.98 5.08 -30.50
CA ILE A 302 -4.34 5.34 -30.99
C ILE A 302 -4.38 6.54 -31.95
N LEU A 303 -3.63 7.61 -31.66
CA LEU A 303 -3.57 8.77 -32.55
C LEU A 303 -2.96 8.42 -33.92
N ASP A 304 -2.03 7.47 -33.93
CA ASP A 304 -1.37 7.00 -35.14
C ASP A 304 -2.30 6.20 -36.07
N GLU A 305 -3.39 5.63 -35.55
CA GLU A 305 -4.46 5.01 -36.35
C GLU A 305 -5.31 6.04 -37.12
N GLY A 306 -5.17 7.34 -36.82
CA GLY A 306 -5.88 8.42 -37.50
C GLY A 306 -5.28 8.74 -38.88
N ASN A 307 -6.13 9.11 -39.84
CA ASN A 307 -5.74 9.31 -41.25
C ASN A 307 -5.32 10.77 -41.60
N THR A 308 -4.95 11.59 -40.62
CA THR A 308 -4.65 13.02 -40.83
C THR A 308 -3.20 13.35 -40.46
N GLU A 309 -2.58 14.29 -41.16
CA GLU A 309 -1.24 14.77 -40.80
C GLU A 309 -1.19 15.30 -39.36
N LYS A 310 -2.26 15.99 -38.93
CA LYS A 310 -2.41 16.46 -37.55
C LYS A 310 -2.42 15.30 -36.54
N SER A 311 -3.15 14.21 -36.82
CA SER A 311 -3.18 13.05 -35.91
C SER A 311 -1.82 12.35 -35.84
N HIS A 312 -1.10 12.26 -36.96
CA HIS A 312 0.28 11.73 -36.96
C HIS A 312 1.26 12.63 -36.20
N GLY A 313 1.16 13.96 -36.35
CA GLY A 313 1.96 14.91 -35.56
C GLY A 313 1.72 14.77 -34.06
N MET A 314 0.44 14.65 -33.64
CA MET A 314 0.08 14.41 -32.24
C MET A 314 0.57 13.04 -31.75
N ALA A 315 0.54 12.00 -32.60
CA ALA A 315 1.05 10.68 -32.26
C ALA A 315 2.57 10.71 -31.98
N VAL A 316 3.34 11.41 -32.82
CA VAL A 316 4.79 11.60 -32.60
C VAL A 316 5.05 12.32 -31.27
N ALA A 317 4.36 13.42 -31.00
CA ALA A 317 4.51 14.16 -29.74
C ALA A 317 4.16 13.30 -28.51
N ALA A 318 3.08 12.49 -28.58
CA ALA A 318 2.71 11.59 -27.51
C ALA A 318 3.76 10.48 -27.26
N LEU A 319 4.30 9.88 -28.32
CA LEU A 319 5.33 8.83 -28.19
C LEU A 319 6.65 9.39 -27.65
N GLN A 320 7.04 10.60 -28.05
CA GLN A 320 8.18 11.31 -27.45
C GLN A 320 7.99 11.56 -25.96
N ALA A 321 6.82 12.08 -25.57
CA ALA A 321 6.48 12.29 -24.17
C ALA A 321 6.54 10.97 -23.37
N ALA A 322 6.06 9.87 -23.95
CA ALA A 322 6.15 8.55 -23.34
C ALA A 322 7.59 8.09 -23.09
N ASP A 323 8.51 8.32 -24.04
CA ASP A 323 9.93 7.98 -23.91
C ASP A 323 10.62 8.83 -22.85
N GLU A 324 10.34 10.13 -22.79
CA GLU A 324 10.87 11.02 -21.75
C GLU A 324 10.36 10.66 -20.36
N TYR A 325 9.06 10.42 -20.20
CA TYR A 325 8.51 9.94 -18.93
C TYR A 325 9.07 8.57 -18.54
N LEU A 326 9.34 7.68 -19.50
CA LEU A 326 9.99 6.40 -19.20
C LEU A 326 11.42 6.60 -18.66
N LYS A 327 12.19 7.53 -19.23
CA LYS A 327 13.53 7.89 -18.73
C LYS A 327 13.46 8.53 -17.34
N GLU A 328 12.52 9.45 -17.13
CA GLU A 328 12.30 10.09 -15.83
C GLU A 328 11.86 9.07 -14.77
N SER A 329 10.97 8.14 -15.13
CA SER A 329 10.52 7.05 -14.26
C SER A 329 11.68 6.19 -13.77
N LYS A 330 12.64 5.85 -14.65
CA LYS A 330 13.85 5.10 -14.27
C LYS A 330 14.69 5.85 -13.23
N LYS A 331 14.88 7.17 -13.41
CA LYS A 331 15.59 8.02 -12.43
C LYS A 331 14.84 8.10 -11.09
N ALA A 332 13.52 8.26 -11.13
CA ALA A 332 12.68 8.28 -9.93
C ALA A 332 12.73 6.94 -9.17
N CYS A 333 12.77 5.83 -9.91
CA CYS A 333 12.93 4.50 -9.36
C CYS A 333 14.29 4.30 -8.67
N GLU A 334 15.37 4.77 -9.28
CA GLU A 334 16.71 4.75 -8.68
C GLU A 334 16.75 5.57 -7.39
N ALA A 335 16.17 6.77 -7.39
CA ALA A 335 16.05 7.60 -6.20
C ALA A 335 15.25 6.90 -5.09
N PHE A 336 14.11 6.26 -5.43
CA PHE A 336 13.35 5.44 -4.49
C PHE A 336 14.21 4.31 -3.90
N ASN A 337 14.97 3.59 -4.73
CA ASN A 337 15.78 2.46 -4.29
C ASN A 337 16.97 2.86 -3.41
N LEU A 338 17.56 4.04 -3.65
CA LEU A 338 18.67 4.61 -2.88
C LEU A 338 18.22 5.27 -1.57
N ALA A 339 16.95 5.70 -1.47
CA ALA A 339 16.41 6.22 -0.23
C ALA A 339 16.33 5.14 0.85
N VAL A 340 16.75 5.48 2.08
CA VAL A 340 16.70 4.58 3.24
C VAL A 340 15.25 4.41 3.71
N PRO A 341 14.77 3.18 3.96
CA PRO A 341 15.50 1.90 3.88
C PRO A 341 15.81 1.49 2.43
N LEU A 342 17.03 1.04 2.13
CA LEU A 342 17.43 0.68 0.76
C LEU A 342 16.52 -0.41 0.17
N SER A 343 16.27 -0.36 -1.13
CA SER A 343 15.50 -1.39 -1.84
C SER A 343 16.09 -1.70 -3.21
N ARG A 344 15.52 -2.70 -3.88
CA ARG A 344 15.79 -2.99 -5.28
C ARG A 344 14.52 -3.41 -5.99
N ASN A 345 14.51 -3.27 -7.31
CA ASN A 345 13.43 -3.83 -8.12
C ASN A 345 13.60 -5.35 -8.26
N PRO A 346 12.50 -6.10 -8.32
CA PRO A 346 12.53 -7.46 -8.83
C PRO A 346 12.93 -7.46 -10.33
N PRO A 347 13.30 -8.62 -10.90
CA PRO A 347 13.45 -8.76 -12.35
C PRO A 347 12.22 -8.23 -13.09
N LEU A 348 12.42 -7.50 -14.19
CA LEU A 348 11.30 -6.87 -14.91
C LEU A 348 10.31 -7.91 -15.43
N TRP A 349 9.02 -7.66 -15.19
CA TRP A 349 7.90 -8.44 -15.72
C TRP A 349 6.70 -7.51 -16.00
N GLY A 350 5.64 -8.06 -16.61
CA GLY A 350 4.37 -7.36 -16.82
C GLY A 350 4.48 -6.04 -17.58
N THR A 351 3.73 -5.04 -17.13
CA THR A 351 3.63 -3.71 -17.74
C THR A 351 4.99 -3.04 -17.89
N THR A 352 5.78 -2.95 -16.81
CA THR A 352 7.09 -2.28 -16.83
C THR A 352 8.05 -2.91 -17.83
N LYS A 353 8.09 -4.25 -17.91
CA LYS A 353 8.92 -4.95 -18.91
C LYS A 353 8.48 -4.55 -20.33
N PHE A 354 7.20 -4.70 -20.62
CA PHE A 354 6.65 -4.40 -21.95
C PHE A 354 6.96 -2.95 -22.38
N LEU A 355 6.67 -1.97 -21.52
CA LEU A 355 6.90 -0.55 -21.82
C LEU A 355 8.38 -0.25 -22.01
N SER A 356 9.26 -0.83 -21.18
CA SER A 356 10.71 -0.64 -21.29
C SER A 356 11.30 -1.13 -22.63
N GLU A 357 10.69 -2.14 -23.22
CA GLU A 357 11.11 -2.73 -24.50
C GLU A 357 10.45 -2.04 -25.70
N LYS A 358 9.19 -1.61 -25.57
CA LYS A 358 8.38 -1.11 -26.70
C LYS A 358 8.50 0.38 -26.92
N ILE A 359 8.41 1.20 -25.86
CA ILE A 359 8.42 2.67 -26.00
C ILE A 359 9.65 3.16 -26.78
N PRO A 360 10.91 2.74 -26.47
CA PRO A 360 12.06 3.25 -27.19
C PRO A 360 12.11 2.79 -28.67
N LYS A 361 11.64 1.57 -28.95
CA LYS A 361 11.62 1.00 -30.31
C LYS A 361 10.61 1.73 -31.20
N ASP A 362 9.41 1.92 -30.68
CA ASP A 362 8.31 2.53 -31.44
C ASP A 362 8.49 4.04 -31.58
N THR A 363 9.10 4.69 -30.58
CA THR A 363 9.49 6.10 -30.70
C THR A 363 10.56 6.26 -31.78
N SER A 364 11.66 5.49 -31.70
CA SER A 364 12.78 5.56 -32.66
C SER A 364 12.36 5.27 -34.10
N SER A 365 11.48 4.29 -34.32
CA SER A 365 10.95 4.00 -35.65
C SER A 365 10.14 5.17 -36.21
N LYS A 366 9.32 5.81 -35.37
CA LYS A 366 8.50 6.97 -35.77
C LYS A 366 9.33 8.23 -36.01
N VAL A 367 10.38 8.48 -35.23
CA VAL A 367 11.34 9.58 -35.48
C VAL A 367 11.95 9.45 -36.87
N ARG A 368 12.34 8.23 -37.27
CA ARG A 368 12.98 7.98 -38.57
C ARG A 368 12.05 8.22 -39.75
N ILE A 369 10.75 7.93 -39.58
CA ILE A 369 9.74 8.09 -40.64
C ILE A 369 9.35 9.56 -40.82
N ASN A 370 9.29 10.34 -39.72
CA ASN A 370 8.79 11.71 -39.70
C ASN A 370 9.89 12.75 -39.44
N ARG A 371 11.06 12.58 -40.10
CA ARG A 371 12.27 13.38 -39.85
C ARG A 371 12.06 14.88 -40.05
N ASP A 372 11.15 15.26 -40.94
CA ASP A 372 10.86 16.66 -41.29
C ASP A 372 9.99 17.39 -40.24
N LEU A 373 9.32 16.65 -39.35
CA LEU A 373 8.48 17.19 -38.26
C LEU A 373 9.26 17.34 -36.94
N TYR A 374 10.56 17.06 -36.94
CA TYR A 374 11.37 16.85 -35.73
C TYR A 374 12.27 18.05 -35.41
N SER A 375 11.74 19.06 -34.70
CA SER A 375 12.58 20.02 -33.98
C SER A 375 12.65 19.63 -32.51
N TYR A 376 13.84 19.33 -32.00
CA TYR A 376 14.13 18.91 -30.62
C TYR A 376 13.74 19.95 -29.53
N GLU A 377 13.26 21.14 -29.89
CA GLU A 377 13.14 22.29 -28.97
C GLU A 377 11.77 22.52 -28.31
N LYS A 378 10.74 21.69 -28.55
CA LYS A 378 9.46 21.78 -27.79
C LYS A 378 8.86 20.39 -27.54
N ILE A 379 9.32 19.72 -26.48
CA ILE A 379 9.09 18.28 -26.25
C ILE A 379 7.98 17.96 -25.22
N ILE A 380 7.71 18.86 -24.25
CA ILE A 380 6.68 18.64 -23.21
C ILE A 380 5.49 19.60 -23.36
N GLU A 381 5.73 20.82 -23.85
CA GLU A 381 4.67 21.83 -24.09
C GLU A 381 3.72 21.46 -25.24
N THR A 382 4.09 20.48 -26.06
CA THR A 382 3.36 20.05 -27.26
C THR A 382 2.66 18.70 -27.10
N ALA A 383 2.83 18.02 -25.96
CA ALA A 383 2.21 16.73 -25.72
C ALA A 383 0.67 16.88 -25.69
N PRO A 384 -0.07 16.01 -26.40
CA PRO A 384 -1.53 16.11 -26.45
C PRO A 384 -2.15 15.81 -25.08
N THR A 385 -3.25 16.48 -24.76
CA THR A 385 -4.00 16.21 -23.52
C THR A 385 -4.45 14.75 -23.46
N LEU A 386 -4.13 14.07 -22.37
CA LEU A 386 -4.58 12.70 -22.15
C LEU A 386 -6.11 12.67 -21.98
N PRO A 387 -6.79 11.64 -22.52
CA PRO A 387 -8.23 11.48 -22.37
C PRO A 387 -8.62 11.22 -20.91
N ASP A 388 -9.76 11.79 -20.52
CA ASP A 388 -10.30 11.67 -19.17
C ASP A 388 -11.26 10.48 -19.05
N PHE A 389 -10.89 9.46 -18.28
CA PHE A 389 -11.72 8.26 -18.06
C PHE A 389 -12.21 8.12 -16.62
N ALA A 390 -13.42 7.62 -16.43
CA ALA A 390 -13.92 7.30 -15.09
C ALA A 390 -13.10 6.15 -14.46
N LEU A 391 -12.80 6.30 -13.17
CA LEU A 391 -12.08 5.30 -12.39
C LEU A 391 -12.96 4.07 -12.15
N ALA A 392 -12.59 2.93 -12.74
CA ALA A 392 -13.39 1.70 -12.73
C ALA A 392 -13.24 0.90 -11.44
N LEU A 393 -12.00 0.69 -10.95
CA LEU A 393 -11.79 0.06 -9.65
C LEU A 393 -12.33 0.94 -8.52
N LYS A 394 -12.88 0.29 -7.49
CA LYS A 394 -13.33 0.93 -6.26
C LYS A 394 -12.85 0.09 -5.08
N PRO A 395 -12.65 0.69 -3.91
CA PRO A 395 -12.43 -0.08 -2.69
C PRO A 395 -13.49 -1.17 -2.55
N GLU A 396 -13.09 -2.36 -2.10
CA GLU A 396 -14.06 -3.37 -1.70
C GLU A 396 -14.93 -2.80 -0.59
N GLU A 397 -16.25 -3.06 -0.64
CA GLU A 397 -17.15 -2.57 0.40
C GLU A 397 -16.84 -3.28 1.71
N TYR A 398 -16.16 -2.55 2.60
CA TYR A 398 -15.86 -3.02 3.94
C TYR A 398 -16.66 -2.22 4.97
N GLN A 399 -17.49 -2.92 5.73
CA GLN A 399 -18.23 -2.37 6.86
C GLN A 399 -17.60 -2.88 8.15
N LEU A 400 -17.54 -2.01 9.17
CA LEU A 400 -17.12 -2.44 10.50
C LEU A 400 -17.98 -3.61 10.98
N SER A 401 -17.34 -4.63 11.52
CA SER A 401 -18.03 -5.82 12.02
C SER A 401 -19.07 -5.47 13.09
N ILE A 402 -20.12 -6.28 13.19
CA ILE A 402 -21.09 -6.15 14.28
C ILE A 402 -20.35 -6.42 15.60
N VAL A 403 -20.70 -5.65 16.64
CA VAL A 403 -20.16 -5.84 17.99
C VAL A 403 -20.39 -7.29 18.44
N ASP A 404 -19.35 -7.89 19.01
CA ASP A 404 -19.39 -9.29 19.45
C ASP A 404 -20.52 -9.54 20.47
N ALA A 405 -21.15 -10.70 20.38
CA ALA A 405 -22.30 -11.07 21.22
C ALA A 405 -21.98 -11.08 22.73
N SER A 406 -20.71 -11.23 23.12
CA SER A 406 -20.26 -11.13 24.53
C SER A 406 -20.63 -9.79 25.19
N TRP A 407 -20.83 -8.73 24.41
CA TRP A 407 -21.29 -7.43 24.93
C TRP A 407 -22.78 -7.37 25.28
N ASN A 408 -23.59 -8.35 24.84
CA ASN A 408 -25.00 -8.42 25.20
C ASN A 408 -25.19 -8.92 26.65
N GLU A 409 -24.28 -9.79 27.12
CA GLU A 409 -24.28 -10.34 28.48
C GLU A 409 -23.94 -9.28 29.55
N GLU A 410 -23.15 -8.26 29.18
CA GLU A 410 -22.84 -7.12 30.06
C GLU A 410 -24.07 -6.27 30.40
N ASN A 411 -25.00 -6.12 29.44
CA ASN A 411 -26.22 -5.34 29.65
C ASN A 411 -27.20 -6.06 30.58
N THR A 412 -27.18 -7.39 30.61
CA THR A 412 -28.04 -8.20 31.49
C THR A 412 -27.54 -8.25 32.94
N ASN A 413 -26.25 -8.07 33.20
CA ASN A 413 -25.68 -8.10 34.56
C ASN A 413 -25.77 -6.76 35.32
N LYS A 414 -26.38 -5.73 34.72
CA LYS A 414 -26.68 -4.43 35.36
C LYS A 414 -28.17 -4.24 35.70
N GLY A 415 -28.96 -5.32 35.58
CA GLY A 415 -30.39 -5.35 35.94
C GLY A 415 -30.62 -5.63 37.41
#